data_AF-A0A7R9T9G7-F1
#
_entry.id   AF-A0A7R9T9G7-F1
#
_cell.length_a   1.000
_cell.length_b   1.000
_cell.length_c   1.000
_cell.angle_alpha   90.00
_cell.angle_beta   90.00
_cell.angle_gamma   90.00
#
_symmetry.space_group_name_H-M   'P 1'
#
loop_
_entity.id
_entity.type
_entity.pdbx_description
1 polymer ?
#
loop_
_entity_poly.entity_id
_entity_poly.type
_entity_poly.pdbx_seq_one_letter_code
_entity_poly.pdbx_strand_id
1 'polypeptide(L)'
;NAIAAECQAGLDKAMPALAAAEAALNVLTKKDMAELKAYAKPPALVELCLKGVMTVLKKSPAWDTAKKELGDSQFLTRLVEFDKELLVDSLLNKMKKYVNDPEYQPDVIGKVSGAAKGLCQWVHAMFIYGNVAKEVAPKRAKLKAAQEALEKKQA
;
A
#
# COMPACT_ATOMS: atom_id res chain seq x y z
N ASN A 1 24.80 -16.18 -2.49
CA ASN A 1 23.85 -15.61 -1.49
C ASN A 1 22.42 -15.63 -2.02
N ALA A 2 21.70 -16.75 -1.92
CA ALA A 2 20.30 -16.86 -2.36
C ALA A 2 19.38 -15.85 -1.62
N ILE A 3 19.62 -15.68 -0.33
CA ILE A 3 18.86 -14.81 0.57
C ILE A 3 18.94 -13.31 0.18
N ALA A 4 20.05 -12.88 -0.44
CA ALA A 4 20.21 -11.51 -0.93
C ALA A 4 19.50 -11.30 -2.27
N ALA A 5 19.52 -12.31 -3.15
CA ALA A 5 18.85 -12.27 -4.45
C ALA A 5 17.31 -12.24 -4.30
N GLU A 6 16.74 -13.00 -3.35
CA GLU A 6 15.30 -12.96 -3.07
C GLU A 6 14.82 -11.61 -2.55
N CYS A 7 15.61 -10.96 -1.68
CA CYS A 7 15.28 -9.61 -1.22
C CYS A 7 15.42 -8.56 -2.31
N GLN A 8 16.44 -8.67 -3.16
CA GLN A 8 16.59 -7.77 -4.29
C GLN A 8 15.43 -7.92 -5.26
N ALA A 9 15.04 -9.16 -5.60
CA ALA A 9 13.87 -9.42 -6.44
C ALA A 9 12.55 -8.91 -5.83
N GLY A 10 12.42 -8.95 -4.50
CA GLY A 10 11.31 -8.34 -3.79
C GLY A 10 11.30 -6.82 -3.93
N LEU A 11 12.44 -6.16 -3.73
CA LEU A 11 12.59 -4.70 -3.88
C LEU A 11 12.31 -4.26 -5.31
N ASP A 12 12.83 -4.99 -6.29
CA ASP A 12 12.64 -4.73 -7.72
C ASP A 12 11.18 -4.85 -8.14
N LYS A 13 10.35 -5.60 -7.40
CA LYS A 13 8.90 -5.66 -7.59
C LYS A 13 8.14 -4.60 -6.78
N ALA A 14 8.58 -4.34 -5.55
CA ALA A 14 7.93 -3.40 -4.63
C ALA A 14 8.05 -1.94 -5.11
N MET A 15 9.24 -1.53 -5.56
CA MET A 15 9.51 -0.17 -6.02
C MET A 15 8.62 0.25 -7.20
N PRO A 16 8.53 -0.52 -8.31
CA PRO A 16 7.66 -0.14 -9.42
C PRO A 16 6.17 -0.24 -9.05
N ALA A 17 5.77 -1.20 -8.21
CA ALA A 17 4.38 -1.28 -7.74
C ALA A 17 3.98 -0.03 -6.93
N LEU A 18 4.89 0.44 -6.07
CA LEU A 18 4.71 1.65 -5.27
C LEU A 18 4.65 2.91 -6.16
N ALA A 19 5.58 3.05 -7.11
CA ALA A 19 5.58 4.16 -8.05
C ALA A 19 4.31 4.17 -8.93
N ALA A 20 3.86 3.00 -9.40
CA ALA A 20 2.63 2.88 -10.17
C ALA A 20 1.39 3.22 -9.32
N ALA A 21 1.37 2.84 -8.05
CA ALA A 21 0.31 3.22 -7.12
C ALA A 21 0.30 4.73 -6.84
N GLU A 22 1.44 5.34 -6.57
CA GLU A 22 1.56 6.79 -6.36
C GLU A 22 1.16 7.57 -7.61
N ALA A 23 1.56 7.10 -8.79
CA ALA A 23 1.09 7.66 -10.07
C ALA A 23 -0.43 7.54 -10.21
N ALA A 24 -1.00 6.37 -9.89
CA ALA A 24 -2.45 6.18 -9.93
C ALA A 24 -3.16 7.15 -8.98
N LEU A 25 -2.65 7.34 -7.76
CA LEU A 25 -3.20 8.31 -6.79
C LEU A 25 -3.10 9.75 -7.28
N ASN A 26 -2.01 10.13 -7.95
CA ASN A 26 -1.84 11.48 -8.49
C ASN A 26 -2.77 11.77 -9.68
N VAL A 27 -3.18 10.72 -10.42
CA VAL A 27 -4.17 10.83 -11.50
C VAL A 27 -5.60 10.95 -10.94
N LEU A 28 -5.83 10.52 -9.70
CA LEU A 28 -7.15 10.68 -9.05
C LEU A 28 -7.44 12.16 -8.80
N THR A 29 -8.60 12.59 -9.25
CA THR A 29 -9.05 13.97 -9.10
C THR A 29 -10.02 14.12 -7.94
N LYS A 30 -10.26 15.37 -7.52
CA LYS A 30 -11.32 15.69 -6.55
C LYS A 30 -12.70 15.22 -7.02
N LYS A 31 -12.93 15.18 -8.34
CA LYS A 31 -14.18 14.70 -8.94
C LYS A 31 -14.36 13.20 -8.68
N ASP A 32 -13.31 12.40 -8.89
CA ASP A 32 -13.33 10.97 -8.61
C ASP A 32 -13.65 10.66 -7.14
N MET A 33 -13.07 11.45 -6.22
CA MET A 33 -13.36 11.31 -4.79
C MET A 33 -14.80 11.73 -4.44
N ALA A 34 -15.30 12.79 -5.09
CA ALA A 34 -16.68 13.22 -4.95
C ALA A 34 -17.67 12.15 -5.47
N GLU A 35 -17.37 11.49 -6.58
CA GLU A 35 -18.17 10.38 -7.12
C GLU A 35 -18.17 9.18 -6.17
N LEU A 36 -17.01 8.78 -5.66
CA LEU A 36 -16.92 7.74 -4.63
C LEU A 36 -17.73 8.12 -3.39
N LYS A 37 -17.66 9.37 -2.91
CA LYS A 37 -18.44 9.85 -1.76
C LYS A 37 -19.94 9.93 -2.03
N ALA A 38 -20.34 10.18 -3.27
CA ALA A 38 -21.72 10.39 -3.67
C ALA A 38 -22.58 9.12 -3.60
N TYR A 39 -21.97 7.94 -3.51
CA TYR A 39 -22.72 6.71 -3.30
C TYR A 39 -23.57 6.79 -2.02
N ALA A 40 -24.89 6.69 -2.18
CA ALA A 40 -25.81 6.53 -1.05
C ALA A 40 -25.62 5.17 -0.39
N LYS A 41 -25.46 4.12 -1.21
CA LYS A 41 -25.05 2.77 -0.83
C LYS A 41 -23.86 2.37 -1.71
N PRO A 42 -22.65 2.22 -1.16
CA PRO A 42 -21.48 1.86 -1.96
C PRO A 42 -21.64 0.44 -2.54
N PRO A 43 -21.20 0.19 -3.78
CA PRO A 43 -21.04 -1.17 -4.29
C PRO A 43 -20.14 -1.99 -3.36
N ALA A 44 -20.43 -3.28 -3.19
CA ALA A 44 -19.69 -4.15 -2.27
C ALA A 44 -18.16 -4.10 -2.50
N LEU A 45 -17.73 -4.08 -3.77
CA LEU A 45 -16.32 -3.99 -4.16
C LEU A 45 -15.68 -2.63 -3.81
N VAL A 46 -16.42 -1.53 -3.98
CA VAL A 46 -15.95 -0.18 -3.62
C VAL A 46 -15.86 -0.05 -2.09
N GLU A 47 -16.85 -0.57 -1.38
CA GLU A 47 -16.84 -0.60 0.07
C GLU A 47 -15.66 -1.43 0.60
N LEU A 48 -15.41 -2.60 0.00
CA LEU A 48 -14.27 -3.45 0.34
C LEU A 48 -12.94 -2.73 0.08
N CYS A 49 -12.79 -2.09 -1.09
CA CYS A 49 -11.65 -1.23 -1.43
C CYS A 49 -11.36 -0.23 -0.31
N LEU A 50 -12.37 0.53 0.08
CA LEU A 50 -12.23 1.60 1.08
C LEU A 50 -11.97 1.05 2.48
N LYS A 51 -12.55 -0.10 2.85
CA LYS A 51 -12.20 -0.81 4.10
C LYS A 51 -10.72 -1.16 4.14
N GLY A 52 -10.16 -1.61 3.03
CA GLY A 52 -8.72 -1.86 2.89
C GLY A 52 -7.92 -0.59 3.14
N VAL A 53 -8.23 0.51 2.44
CA VAL A 53 -7.53 1.80 2.60
C VAL A 53 -7.63 2.32 4.04
N MET A 54 -8.83 2.29 4.65
CA MET A 54 -9.03 2.72 6.04
C MET A 54 -8.21 1.87 7.02
N THR A 55 -8.08 0.57 6.74
CA THR A 55 -7.24 -0.33 7.53
C THR A 55 -5.77 0.12 7.50
N VAL A 56 -5.24 0.49 6.32
CA VAL A 56 -3.87 1.03 6.17
C VAL A 56 -3.69 2.32 6.97
N LEU A 57 -4.67 3.22 6.89
CA LEU A 57 -4.69 4.47 7.65
C LEU A 57 -4.94 4.27 9.17
N LYS A 58 -5.05 3.02 9.65
CA LYS A 58 -5.38 2.67 11.04
C LYS A 58 -6.68 3.35 11.53
N LYS A 59 -7.61 3.62 10.62
CA LYS A 59 -8.94 4.18 10.88
C LYS A 59 -10.00 3.08 10.91
N SER A 60 -11.19 3.44 11.39
CA SER A 60 -12.33 2.51 11.40
C SER A 60 -12.68 2.10 9.97
N PRO A 61 -12.77 0.79 9.65
CA PRO A 61 -13.16 0.28 8.34
C PRO A 61 -14.68 0.35 8.15
N ALA A 62 -15.27 1.50 8.50
CA ALA A 62 -16.69 1.79 8.33
C ALA A 62 -16.89 2.74 7.15
N TRP A 63 -17.99 2.55 6.42
CA TRP A 63 -18.34 3.41 5.28
C TRP A 63 -18.42 4.88 5.68
N ASP A 64 -19.02 5.21 6.83
CA ASP A 64 -19.13 6.59 7.29
C ASP A 64 -17.77 7.27 7.52
N THR A 65 -16.79 6.52 8.03
CA THR A 65 -15.42 7.02 8.21
C THR A 65 -14.76 7.20 6.85
N ALA A 66 -14.87 6.22 5.95
CA ALA A 66 -14.33 6.34 4.60
C ALA A 66 -14.95 7.53 3.83
N LYS A 67 -16.25 7.74 3.95
CA LYS A 67 -16.98 8.84 3.32
C LYS A 67 -16.53 10.21 3.81
N LYS A 68 -16.19 10.32 5.11
CA LYS A 68 -15.57 11.53 5.67
C LYS A 68 -14.18 11.77 5.09
N GLU A 69 -13.34 10.74 5.04
CA GLU A 69 -12.00 10.85 4.46
C GLU A 69 -12.03 11.21 2.97
N LEU A 70 -12.91 10.59 2.18
CA LEU A 70 -13.08 10.92 0.76
C LEU A 70 -13.54 12.37 0.53
N GLY A 71 -14.16 12.99 1.53
CA GLY A 71 -14.54 14.39 1.49
C GLY A 71 -13.40 15.36 1.79
N ASP A 72 -12.27 14.87 2.29
CA ASP A 72 -11.12 15.68 2.64
C ASP A 72 -10.20 15.87 1.43
N SER A 73 -9.93 17.13 1.10
CA SER A 73 -9.01 17.51 0.03
C SER A 73 -7.58 17.00 0.23
N GLN A 74 -7.17 16.73 1.47
CA GLN A 74 -5.85 16.22 1.83
C GLN A 74 -5.78 14.69 1.85
N PHE A 75 -6.88 13.99 1.53
CA PHE A 75 -6.92 12.53 1.59
C PHE A 75 -5.87 11.88 0.68
N LEU A 76 -5.80 12.29 -0.59
CA LEU A 76 -4.82 11.76 -1.54
C LEU A 76 -3.39 12.09 -1.11
N THR A 77 -3.15 13.32 -0.65
CA THR A 77 -1.85 13.74 -0.09
C THR A 77 -1.42 12.82 1.04
N ARG A 78 -2.31 12.51 1.99
CA ARG A 78 -2.00 11.57 3.09
C ARG A 78 -1.68 10.15 2.64
N LEU A 79 -2.24 9.70 1.51
CA LEU A 79 -1.93 8.37 0.97
C LEU A 79 -0.55 8.34 0.31
N VAL A 80 -0.18 9.42 -0.39
CA VAL A 80 1.15 9.56 -1.01
C VAL A 80 2.22 9.76 0.06
N GLU A 81 1.98 10.64 1.03
CA GLU A 81 2.87 10.93 2.16
C GLU A 81 2.75 9.91 3.31
N PHE A 82 2.06 8.79 3.08
CA PHE A 82 1.86 7.78 4.12
C PHE A 82 3.20 7.28 4.65
N ASP A 83 3.34 7.35 5.97
CA ASP A 83 4.55 6.89 6.66
C ASP A 83 4.66 5.36 6.58
N LYS A 84 5.66 4.91 5.81
CA LYS A 84 5.93 3.51 5.54
C LYS A 84 6.43 2.76 6.78
N GLU A 85 6.93 3.46 7.81
CA GLU A 85 7.28 2.86 9.12
C GLU A 85 6.04 2.33 9.86
N LEU A 86 4.84 2.81 9.51
CA LEU A 86 3.59 2.33 10.09
C LEU A 86 3.18 0.94 9.59
N LEU A 87 3.83 0.41 8.54
CA LEU A 87 3.63 -0.92 7.94
C LEU A 87 4.22 -2.05 8.80
N VAL A 88 3.86 -2.05 10.09
CA VAL A 88 4.24 -3.08 11.06
C VAL A 88 3.49 -4.39 10.82
N ASP A 89 4.00 -5.48 11.38
CA ASP A 89 3.43 -6.83 11.25
C ASP A 89 1.93 -6.92 11.54
N SER A 90 1.45 -6.20 12.56
CA SER A 90 0.03 -6.18 12.92
C SER A 90 -0.83 -5.54 11.82
N LEU A 91 -0.30 -4.54 11.10
CA LEU A 91 -0.98 -3.92 9.98
C LEU A 91 -0.91 -4.81 8.73
N LEU A 92 0.28 -5.34 8.41
CA LEU A 92 0.47 -6.24 7.27
C LEU A 92 -0.44 -7.47 7.38
N ASN A 93 -0.58 -8.08 8.56
CA ASN A 93 -1.53 -9.19 8.76
C ASN A 93 -2.99 -8.79 8.51
N LYS A 94 -3.39 -7.57 8.89
CA LYS A 94 -4.74 -7.05 8.58
C LYS A 94 -4.91 -6.73 7.10
N MET A 95 -3.85 -6.33 6.39
CA MET A 95 -3.89 -6.11 4.95
C MET A 95 -3.93 -7.44 4.18
N LYS A 96 -3.23 -8.47 4.68
CA LYS A 96 -3.13 -9.81 4.09
C LYS A 96 -4.50 -10.41 3.76
N LYS A 97 -5.47 -10.28 4.67
CA LYS A 97 -6.85 -10.76 4.44
C LYS A 97 -7.57 -10.08 3.28
N TYR A 98 -7.21 -8.84 2.94
CA TYR A 98 -7.77 -8.14 1.79
C TYR A 98 -6.98 -8.45 0.53
N VAL A 99 -5.65 -8.32 0.53
CA VAL A 99 -4.85 -8.55 -0.70
C VAL A 99 -4.93 -9.98 -1.24
N ASN A 100 -5.19 -10.97 -0.37
CA ASN A 100 -5.42 -12.36 -0.77
C ASN A 100 -6.86 -12.63 -1.23
N ASP A 101 -7.77 -11.69 -1.04
CA ASP A 101 -9.16 -11.83 -1.46
C ASP A 101 -9.24 -11.65 -3.00
N PRO A 102 -9.79 -12.63 -3.74
CA PRO A 102 -9.95 -12.51 -5.19
C PRO A 102 -10.91 -11.39 -5.61
N GLU A 103 -11.81 -10.94 -4.73
CA GLU A 103 -12.69 -9.79 -4.99
C GLU A 103 -11.95 -8.46 -4.80
N TYR A 104 -10.89 -8.44 -3.98
CA TYR A 104 -10.08 -7.27 -3.70
C TYR A 104 -8.90 -7.13 -4.68
N GLN A 105 -9.13 -7.33 -5.96
CA GLN A 105 -8.10 -7.15 -6.98
C GLN A 105 -8.31 -5.84 -7.73
N PRO A 106 -7.24 -5.08 -8.06
CA PRO A 106 -7.37 -3.82 -8.79
C PRO A 106 -8.17 -3.95 -10.09
N ASP A 107 -8.05 -5.07 -10.79
CA ASP A 107 -8.81 -5.34 -12.02
C ASP A 107 -10.27 -5.70 -11.78
N VAL A 108 -10.61 -6.28 -10.63
CA VAL A 108 -12.00 -6.59 -10.25
C VAL A 108 -12.70 -5.32 -9.80
N ILE A 109 -12.08 -4.56 -8.88
CA ILE A 109 -12.59 -3.28 -8.39
C ILE A 109 -12.66 -2.25 -9.52
N GLY A 110 -11.69 -2.25 -10.43
CA GLY A 110 -11.64 -1.34 -11.58
C GLY A 110 -12.78 -1.49 -12.58
N LYS A 111 -13.45 -2.65 -12.62
CA LYS A 111 -14.69 -2.82 -13.41
C LYS A 111 -15.85 -1.99 -12.86
N VAL A 112 -15.82 -1.65 -11.57
CA VAL A 112 -16.85 -0.86 -10.91
C VAL A 112 -16.46 0.62 -10.87
N SER A 113 -15.20 0.92 -10.51
CA SER A 113 -14.71 2.29 -10.43
C SER A 113 -13.21 2.36 -10.69
N GLY A 114 -12.82 3.18 -11.67
CA GLY A 114 -11.42 3.50 -11.93
C GLY A 114 -10.75 4.20 -10.74
N ALA A 115 -11.51 5.00 -9.99
CA ALA A 115 -11.02 5.67 -8.79
C ALA A 115 -10.68 4.66 -7.67
N ALA A 116 -11.58 3.71 -7.43
CA ALA A 116 -11.35 2.63 -6.47
C ALA A 116 -10.21 1.70 -6.92
N LYS A 117 -9.99 1.51 -8.24
CA LYS A 117 -8.83 0.75 -8.74
C LYS A 117 -7.51 1.34 -8.27
N GLY A 118 -7.32 2.66 -8.40
CA GLY A 118 -6.10 3.33 -7.96
C GLY A 118 -5.85 3.16 -6.47
N LEU A 119 -6.90 3.33 -5.66
CA LEU A 119 -6.85 3.11 -4.21
C LEU A 119 -6.52 1.66 -3.84
N CYS A 120 -7.14 0.68 -4.53
CA CYS A 120 -6.86 -0.74 -4.32
C CYS A 120 -5.39 -1.05 -4.65
N GLN A 121 -4.91 -0.60 -5.81
CA GLN A 121 -3.53 -0.80 -6.25
C GLN A 121 -2.53 -0.23 -5.23
N TRP A 122 -2.84 0.92 -4.64
CA TRP A 122 -2.02 1.49 -3.56
C TRP A 122 -1.95 0.60 -2.31
N VAL A 123 -3.07 0.04 -1.85
CA VAL A 123 -3.05 -0.88 -0.70
C VAL A 123 -2.20 -2.12 -0.99
N HIS A 124 -2.32 -2.68 -2.20
CA HIS A 124 -1.48 -3.81 -2.64
C HIS A 124 0.00 -3.45 -2.68
N ALA A 125 0.34 -2.29 -3.25
CA ALA A 125 1.72 -1.82 -3.31
C ALA A 125 2.32 -1.60 -1.91
N MET A 126 1.56 -1.00 -0.98
CA MET A 126 1.97 -0.83 0.41
C MET A 126 2.20 -2.17 1.11
N PHE A 127 1.37 -3.18 0.83
CA PHE A 127 1.54 -4.50 1.42
C PHE A 127 2.82 -5.17 0.91
N ILE A 128 3.06 -5.14 -0.41
CA ILE A 128 4.27 -5.72 -1.01
C ILE A 128 5.50 -5.00 -0.46
N TYR A 129 5.49 -3.66 -0.46
CA TYR A 129 6.58 -2.85 0.08
C TYR A 129 6.86 -3.18 1.54
N GLY A 130 5.84 -3.24 2.40
CA GLY A 130 6.03 -3.52 3.83
C GLY A 130 6.61 -4.91 4.09
N ASN A 131 6.18 -5.95 3.35
CA ASN A 131 6.76 -7.29 3.47
C ASN A 131 8.22 -7.31 3.03
N VAL A 132 8.55 -6.66 1.91
CA VAL A 132 9.92 -6.59 1.40
C VAL A 132 10.81 -5.76 2.33
N ALA A 133 10.34 -4.60 2.79
CA ALA A 133 11.07 -3.73 3.72
C ALA A 133 11.41 -4.48 5.02
N LYS A 134 10.47 -5.28 5.54
CA LYS A 134 10.70 -6.16 6.69
C LYS A 134 11.81 -7.17 6.45
N GLU A 135 11.86 -7.81 5.28
CA GLU A 135 12.90 -8.78 4.96
C GLU A 135 14.27 -8.15 4.69
N VAL A 136 14.25 -6.95 4.10
CA VAL A 136 15.47 -6.20 3.72
C VAL A 136 16.11 -5.53 4.93
N ALA A 137 15.34 -5.01 5.88
CA ALA A 137 15.86 -4.32 7.07
C ALA A 137 16.96 -5.10 7.83
N PRO A 138 16.77 -6.36 8.26
CA PRO A 138 17.81 -7.12 8.94
C PRO A 138 18.97 -7.51 8.02
N LYS A 139 18.71 -7.69 6.72
CA LYS A 139 19.75 -8.06 5.74
C LYS A 139 20.65 -6.88 5.39
N ARG A 140 20.12 -5.66 5.27
CA ARG A 140 20.88 -4.42 5.12
C ARG A 140 21.77 -4.16 6.33
N ALA A 141 21.25 -4.36 7.54
CA ALA A 141 22.04 -4.22 8.77
C ALA A 141 23.22 -5.21 8.80
N LYS A 142 22.98 -6.49 8.45
CA LYS A 142 24.04 -7.50 8.34
C LYS A 142 25.04 -7.19 7.23
N LEU A 143 24.60 -6.72 6.06
CA LEU A 143 25.47 -6.33 4.95
C LEU A 143 26.39 -5.18 5.34
N LYS A 144 25.85 -4.12 5.96
CA LYS A 144 26.64 -2.98 6.42
C LYS A 144 27.69 -3.40 7.45
N ALA A 145 27.29 -4.21 8.45
CA ALA A 145 28.22 -4.72 9.46
C ALA A 145 29.31 -5.63 8.86
N ALA A 146 28.95 -6.47 7.88
CA ALA A 146 29.92 -7.35 7.21
C ALA A 146 30.88 -6.57 6.30
N GLN A 147 30.40 -5.52 5.61
CA GLN A 147 31.24 -4.63 4.80
C GLN A 147 32.20 -3.81 5.65
N GLU A 148 31.72 -3.21 6.75
CA GLU A 148 32.58 -2.48 7.70
C GLU A 148 33.65 -3.39 8.35
N ALA A 149 33.31 -4.66 8.63
CA ALA A 149 34.27 -5.62 9.15
C ALA A 149 35.30 -6.07 8.11
N LEU A 150 34.96 -6.05 6.82
CA LEU A 150 35.86 -6.39 5.72
C LEU A 150 36.82 -5.23 5.43
N GLU A 151 36.33 -3.99 5.38
CA GLU A 151 37.16 -2.78 5.21
C GLU A 151 38.15 -2.62 6.37
N LYS A 152 37.73 -2.86 7.62
CA LYS A 152 38.66 -2.83 8.78
C LYS A 152 39.71 -3.93 8.77
N LYS A 153 39.51 -5.02 8.03
CA LYS A 153 40.50 -6.10 7.90
C LYS A 153 41.45 -5.91 6.71
N GLN A 154 41.15 -4.97 5.82
CA GLN A 154 41.97 -4.64 4.66
C GLN A 154 42.71 -3.30 4.82
N ALA A 155 42.55 -2.61 5.95
CA ALA A 155 43.28 -1.42 6.36
C ALA A 155 44.33 -1.73 7.43
#